data_AF-A0A1V3RBF2-F1
#
_entry.id   AF-A0A1V3RBF2-F1
#
_cell.length_a   1.000
_cell.length_b   1.000
_cell.length_c   1.000
_cell.angle_alpha   90.00
_cell.angle_beta   90.00
_cell.angle_gamma   90.00
#
_symmetry.space_group_name_H-M   'P 1'
#
loop_
_entity.id
_entity.type
_entity.pdbx_description
1 polymer ?
#
loop_
_entity_poly.entity_id
_entity_poly.type
_entity_poly.pdbx_seq_one_letter_code
_entity_poly.pdbx_strand_id
1 'polypeptide(L)'
;MIKENQSLNVFTGYQEFPLINVDITDVNFDKKSDRKGYSIGADYRFYLGSINKFKGPRGVYLAPFISFFQFDTDRDLIYTNPNTGVVSNANLSSNFNLTNVGGELGYQFVLWDRLVIDCVLFGPSLTRYKFNAKLDGDISGLDENEVFQKVIEAIKDKFPGIDGITGDEGIEKKGVQSVTAVGFRYNISIGYRF
;
A
#
# COMPACT_ATOMS: atom_id res chain seq x y z
N MET A 1 -3.64 29.97 -12.07
CA MET A 1 -2.36 30.60 -11.66
C MET A 1 -2.12 30.24 -10.19
N ILE A 2 -1.00 29.60 -9.84
CA ILE A 2 -0.65 29.20 -8.46
C ILE A 2 -0.17 30.45 -7.70
N LYS A 3 -0.62 30.64 -6.45
CA LYS A 3 -0.20 31.79 -5.61
C LYS A 3 1.16 31.56 -4.95
N GLU A 4 1.82 32.62 -4.46
CA GLU A 4 3.15 32.54 -3.81
C GLU A 4 3.17 31.59 -2.59
N ASN A 5 2.05 31.46 -1.87
CA ASN A 5 1.91 30.54 -0.73
C ASN A 5 1.29 29.20 -1.13
N GLN A 6 1.38 28.80 -2.39
CA GLN A 6 0.83 27.55 -2.90
C GLN A 6 1.88 26.80 -3.72
N SER A 7 1.82 25.47 -3.69
CA SER A 7 2.64 24.64 -4.58
C SER A 7 1.92 23.36 -4.97
N LEU A 8 2.14 22.89 -6.19
CA LEU A 8 1.78 21.53 -6.57
C LEU A 8 3.00 20.62 -6.35
N ASN A 9 2.82 19.57 -5.57
CA ASN A 9 3.78 18.49 -5.48
C ASN A 9 3.27 17.27 -6.25
N VAL A 10 4.15 16.57 -6.95
CA VAL A 10 3.84 15.32 -7.64
C VAL A 10 4.96 14.34 -7.33
N PHE A 11 4.59 13.10 -7.03
CA PHE A 11 5.55 12.02 -6.82
C PHE A 11 5.18 10.80 -7.66
N THR A 12 6.20 10.06 -8.03
CA THR A 12 6.07 8.71 -8.58
C THR A 12 7.33 7.92 -8.23
N GLY A 13 7.21 6.60 -8.13
CA GLY A 13 8.37 5.77 -7.82
C GLY A 13 8.04 4.29 -7.78
N TYR A 14 9.11 3.49 -7.75
CA TYR A 14 9.04 2.05 -7.50
C TYR A 14 8.82 1.77 -6.01
N GLN A 15 8.09 0.71 -5.70
CA GLN A 15 7.90 0.22 -4.34
C GLN A 15 7.72 -1.29 -4.30
N GLU A 16 8.01 -1.90 -3.16
CA GLU A 16 7.76 -3.32 -2.92
C GLU A 16 6.76 -3.50 -1.79
N PHE A 17 5.89 -4.50 -1.93
CA PHE A 17 4.98 -4.86 -0.85
C PHE A 17 5.77 -5.41 0.35
N PRO A 18 5.45 -5.03 1.59
CA PRO A 18 6.08 -5.62 2.77
C PRO A 18 5.96 -7.15 2.78
N LEU A 19 6.94 -7.84 3.35
CA LEU A 19 6.82 -9.30 3.53
C LEU A 19 5.65 -9.58 4.50
N ILE A 20 4.60 -10.20 3.98
CA ILE A 20 3.59 -10.88 4.79
C ILE A 20 4.04 -12.32 5.04
N ASN A 21 4.01 -12.73 6.30
CA ASN A 21 4.15 -14.13 6.70
C ASN A 21 2.74 -14.71 6.75
N VAL A 22 2.51 -15.76 6.00
CA VAL A 22 1.24 -16.49 6.01
C VAL A 22 1.57 -17.87 6.55
N ASP A 23 0.96 -18.23 7.68
CA ASP A 23 1.13 -19.53 8.31
C ASP A 23 -0.07 -20.41 7.94
N ILE A 24 0.19 -21.45 7.16
CA ILE A 24 -0.82 -22.42 6.71
C ILE A 24 -0.20 -23.79 6.95
N THR A 25 -0.95 -24.65 7.66
CA THR A 25 -0.53 -26.03 7.94
C THR A 25 -0.14 -26.74 6.63
N ASP A 26 1.01 -27.40 6.63
CA ASP A 26 1.53 -28.21 5.51
C ASP A 26 1.82 -27.45 4.19
N VAL A 27 1.79 -26.11 4.21
CA VAL A 27 2.18 -25.25 3.09
C VAL A 27 3.43 -24.46 3.46
N ASN A 28 4.51 -24.68 2.72
CA ASN A 28 5.70 -23.85 2.82
C ASN A 28 5.72 -22.83 1.68
N PHE A 29 5.76 -21.55 2.04
CA PHE A 29 6.02 -20.48 1.10
C PHE A 29 7.52 -20.45 0.80
N ASP A 30 7.91 -20.43 -0.48
CA ASP A 30 9.30 -20.18 -0.83
C ASP A 30 9.71 -18.79 -0.28
N LYS A 31 10.93 -18.72 0.27
CA LYS A 31 11.54 -17.46 0.73
C LYS A 31 11.77 -16.50 -0.43
N LYS A 32 11.86 -17.01 -1.66
CA LYS A 32 11.97 -16.20 -2.86
C LYS A 32 10.58 -15.73 -3.29
N SER A 33 10.34 -14.43 -3.17
CA SER A 33 9.09 -13.79 -3.58
C SER A 33 9.43 -12.64 -4.53
N ASP A 34 8.87 -12.69 -5.74
CA ASP A 34 8.98 -11.59 -6.68
C ASP A 34 7.95 -10.54 -6.28
N ARG A 35 8.45 -9.35 -5.91
CA ARG A 35 7.62 -8.24 -5.44
C ARG A 35 7.98 -7.01 -6.24
N LYS A 36 6.95 -6.33 -6.73
CA LYS A 36 7.10 -5.10 -7.49
C LYS A 36 5.88 -4.23 -7.28
N GLY A 37 6.00 -2.98 -7.65
CA GLY A 37 4.93 -2.04 -7.48
C GLY A 37 5.37 -0.65 -7.87
N TYR A 38 4.39 0.23 -7.97
CA TYR A 38 4.64 1.64 -8.19
C TYR A 38 3.69 2.49 -7.37
N SER A 39 4.14 3.72 -7.15
CA SER A 39 3.37 4.77 -6.52
C SER A 39 3.25 5.96 -7.45
N ILE A 40 2.13 6.66 -7.36
CA ILE A 40 1.92 7.96 -7.99
C ILE A 40 0.99 8.79 -7.12
N GLY A 41 1.22 10.08 -7.03
CA GLY A 41 0.32 10.96 -6.32
C GLY A 41 0.64 12.43 -6.51
N ALA A 42 -0.25 13.26 -6.00
CA ALA A 42 -0.12 14.70 -6.05
C ALA A 42 -0.75 15.35 -4.82
N ASP A 43 -0.11 16.44 -4.38
CA ASP A 43 -0.54 17.24 -3.25
C ASP A 43 -0.67 18.71 -3.69
N TYR A 44 -1.79 19.36 -3.39
CA TYR A 44 -1.95 20.79 -3.63
C TYR A 44 -1.78 21.57 -2.33
N ARG A 45 -0.59 22.13 -2.11
CA ARG A 45 -0.15 22.65 -0.81
C ARG A 45 -0.51 24.12 -0.64
N PHE A 46 -0.96 24.46 0.57
CA PHE A 46 -1.20 25.81 1.05
C PHE A 46 -0.31 26.09 2.26
N TYR A 47 0.67 26.98 2.10
CA TYR A 47 1.58 27.36 3.18
C TYR A 47 0.94 28.40 4.10
N LEU A 48 0.98 28.12 5.40
CA LEU A 48 0.34 28.95 6.44
C LEU A 48 1.22 30.16 6.80
N GLY A 49 1.11 31.23 6.03
CA GLY A 49 1.98 32.42 6.14
C GLY A 49 2.00 33.12 7.51
N SER A 50 0.94 33.03 8.30
CA SER A 50 0.91 33.61 9.67
C SER A 50 1.76 32.84 10.67
N ILE A 51 2.03 31.55 10.41
CA ILE A 51 2.81 30.66 11.29
C ILE A 51 4.22 30.46 10.72
N ASN A 52 4.38 30.60 9.41
CA ASN A 52 5.66 30.43 8.74
C ASN A 52 6.50 31.71 8.81
N LYS A 53 7.70 31.60 9.41
CA LYS A 53 8.70 32.69 9.42
C LYS A 53 9.14 33.13 8.01
N PHE A 54 8.94 32.29 6.99
CA PHE A 54 9.50 32.48 5.66
C PHE A 54 8.48 32.26 4.54
N LYS A 55 8.81 32.89 3.40
CA LYS A 55 8.20 32.72 2.08
C LYS A 55 7.93 31.25 1.74
N GLY A 56 6.74 30.89 1.21
CA GLY A 56 6.55 29.61 0.52
C GLY A 56 7.60 29.41 -0.59
N PRO A 57 7.94 28.16 -0.98
CA PRO A 57 7.40 26.88 -0.50
C PRO A 57 8.27 26.31 0.63
N ARG A 58 8.13 26.83 1.85
CA ARG A 58 8.76 26.27 3.05
C ARG A 58 7.90 26.56 4.27
N GLY A 59 7.99 25.69 5.26
CA GLY A 59 7.22 25.77 6.51
C GLY A 59 6.01 24.83 6.53
N VAL A 60 5.13 25.09 7.49
CA VAL A 60 3.88 24.36 7.70
C VAL A 60 2.95 24.57 6.51
N TYR A 61 2.36 23.49 6.04
CA TYR A 61 1.36 23.52 4.98
C TYR A 61 0.18 22.59 5.30
N LEU A 62 -0.97 22.93 4.72
CA LEU A 62 -2.12 22.04 4.58
C LEU A 62 -2.26 21.69 3.10
N ALA A 63 -2.62 20.46 2.75
CA ALA A 63 -2.83 20.07 1.37
C ALA A 63 -3.93 19.02 1.23
N PRO A 64 -4.94 19.19 0.37
CA PRO A 64 -5.61 18.02 -0.20
C PRO A 64 -4.60 17.21 -1.03
N PHE A 65 -4.70 15.89 -0.94
CA PHE A 65 -3.87 14.96 -1.70
C PHE A 65 -4.70 13.84 -2.33
N ILE A 66 -4.15 13.28 -3.40
CA ILE A 66 -4.57 12.02 -3.99
C ILE A 66 -3.34 11.16 -4.25
N SER A 67 -3.43 9.88 -3.94
CA SER A 67 -2.36 8.94 -4.25
C SER A 67 -2.88 7.57 -4.63
N PHE A 68 -2.09 6.87 -5.43
CA PHE A 68 -2.33 5.52 -5.86
C PHE A 68 -1.07 4.70 -5.63
N PHE A 69 -1.23 3.57 -4.96
CA PHE A 69 -0.19 2.60 -4.69
C PHE A 69 -0.63 1.27 -5.28
N GLN A 70 0.24 0.65 -6.05
CA GLN A 70 0.04 -0.68 -6.59
C GLN A 70 1.17 -1.59 -6.17
N PHE A 71 0.81 -2.84 -5.89
CA PHE A 71 1.70 -3.90 -5.49
C PHE A 71 1.32 -5.19 -6.20
N ASP A 72 2.31 -5.85 -6.78
CA ASP A 72 2.21 -7.24 -7.26
C ASP A 72 3.15 -8.11 -6.44
N THR A 73 2.72 -9.34 -6.20
CA THR A 73 3.51 -10.37 -5.56
C THR A 73 3.26 -11.70 -6.24
N ASP A 74 4.32 -12.38 -6.63
CA ASP A 74 4.30 -13.76 -7.09
C ASP A 74 5.12 -14.61 -6.11
N ARG A 75 4.53 -15.73 -5.67
CA ARG A 75 5.14 -16.64 -4.68
C ARG A 75 4.86 -18.08 -5.05
N ASP A 76 5.91 -18.89 -5.03
CA ASP A 76 5.76 -20.33 -5.14
C ASP A 76 5.37 -20.93 -3.77
N LEU A 77 4.40 -21.83 -3.82
CA LEU A 77 3.87 -22.58 -2.70
C LEU A 77 4.27 -24.04 -2.88
N ILE A 78 4.86 -24.62 -1.84
CA ILE A 78 5.18 -26.04 -1.78
C ILE A 78 4.22 -26.66 -0.77
N TYR A 79 3.26 -27.43 -1.26
CA TYR A 79 2.32 -28.19 -0.43
C TYR A 79 2.78 -29.64 -0.32
N THR A 80 2.85 -30.16 0.91
CA THR A 80 3.12 -31.58 1.15
C THR A 80 1.87 -32.23 1.71
N ASN A 81 1.24 -33.13 0.94
CA ASN A 81 0.02 -33.79 1.39
C ASN A 81 0.33 -34.65 2.63
N PRO A 82 -0.29 -34.39 3.79
CA PRO A 82 0.05 -35.07 5.04
C PRO A 82 -0.35 -36.56 5.04
N ASN A 83 -1.32 -36.95 4.20
CA ASN A 83 -1.82 -38.32 4.11
C ASN A 83 -1.03 -39.18 3.12
N THR A 84 -0.46 -38.58 2.07
CA THR A 84 0.21 -39.32 0.98
C THR A 84 1.70 -39.02 0.84
N GLY A 85 2.20 -37.94 1.47
CA GLY A 85 3.58 -37.47 1.32
C GLY A 85 3.92 -36.88 -0.04
N VAL A 86 2.93 -36.74 -0.94
CA VAL A 86 3.12 -36.16 -2.27
C VAL A 86 3.37 -34.66 -2.14
N VAL A 87 4.43 -34.18 -2.82
CA VAL A 87 4.79 -32.76 -2.88
C VAL A 87 4.25 -32.17 -4.18
N SER A 88 3.50 -31.08 -4.05
CA SER A 88 2.94 -30.32 -5.16
C SER A 88 3.38 -28.87 -5.09
N ASN A 89 3.60 -28.26 -6.26
CA ASN A 89 3.91 -26.85 -6.38
C ASN A 89 2.71 -26.10 -6.95
N ALA A 90 2.37 -24.96 -6.36
CA ALA A 90 1.46 -23.98 -6.96
C ALA A 90 2.10 -22.60 -6.92
N ASN A 91 1.58 -21.69 -7.73
CA ASN A 91 1.98 -20.29 -7.69
C ASN A 91 0.82 -19.43 -7.18
N LEU A 92 1.09 -18.59 -6.19
CA LEU A 92 0.17 -17.59 -5.69
C LEU A 92 0.58 -16.21 -6.23
N SER A 93 -0.21 -15.72 -7.17
CA SER A 93 -0.13 -14.34 -7.65
C SER A 93 -1.11 -13.47 -6.87
N SER A 94 -0.67 -12.29 -6.45
CA SER A 94 -1.48 -11.33 -5.70
C SER A 94 -1.26 -9.91 -6.21
N ASN A 95 -2.35 -9.16 -6.35
CA ASN A 95 -2.35 -7.75 -6.71
C ASN A 95 -3.09 -6.95 -5.63
N PHE A 96 -2.45 -5.89 -5.14
CA PHE A 96 -3.02 -5.02 -4.12
C PHE A 96 -2.91 -3.56 -4.53
N ASN A 97 -4.05 -2.87 -4.58
CA ASN A 97 -4.14 -1.47 -4.95
C ASN A 97 -4.74 -0.66 -3.80
N LEU A 98 -4.16 0.51 -3.55
CA LEU A 98 -4.66 1.48 -2.58
C LEU A 98 -4.84 2.82 -3.30
N THR A 99 -6.08 3.30 -3.34
CA THR A 99 -6.39 4.65 -3.80
C THR A 99 -6.75 5.49 -2.59
N ASN A 100 -5.99 6.55 -2.33
CA ASN A 100 -6.16 7.42 -1.17
C ASN A 100 -6.60 8.80 -1.63
N VAL A 101 -7.60 9.36 -0.96
CA VAL A 101 -8.00 10.76 -1.10
C VAL A 101 -8.11 11.34 0.31
N GLY A 102 -7.40 12.43 0.58
CA GLY A 102 -7.32 12.96 1.93
C GLY A 102 -6.83 14.39 2.01
N GLY A 103 -6.62 14.82 3.25
CA GLY A 103 -5.96 16.07 3.58
C GLY A 103 -4.73 15.78 4.43
N GLU A 104 -3.68 16.56 4.27
CA GLU A 104 -2.46 16.43 5.03
C GLU A 104 -1.99 17.75 5.64
N LEU A 105 -1.42 17.64 6.84
CA LEU A 105 -0.62 18.64 7.50
C LEU A 105 0.84 18.17 7.44
N GLY A 106 1.69 19.02 6.89
CA GLY A 106 3.11 18.73 6.80
C GLY A 106 3.98 19.95 7.06
N TYR A 107 5.29 19.70 7.06
CA TYR A 107 6.31 20.74 7.14
C TYR A 107 7.38 20.49 6.08
N GLN A 108 7.62 21.51 5.26
CA GLN A 108 8.69 21.47 4.26
C GLN A 108 9.87 22.35 4.68
N PHE A 109 11.03 21.73 4.86
CA PHE A 109 12.31 22.41 5.02
C PHE A 109 12.94 22.65 3.65
N VAL A 110 13.56 23.82 3.49
CA VAL A 110 14.44 24.13 2.35
C VAL A 110 15.79 24.53 2.93
N LEU A 111 16.79 23.69 2.72
CA LEU A 111 18.16 23.83 3.21
C LEU A 111 19.06 24.20 2.02
N TRP A 112 19.95 25.17 2.24
CA TRP A 112 20.89 25.66 1.21
C TRP A 112 20.23 26.00 -0.13
N ASP A 113 18.99 26.53 -0.06
CA ASP A 113 18.12 26.91 -1.19
C ASP A 113 17.75 25.79 -2.19
N ARG A 114 18.31 24.59 -2.03
CA ARG A 114 18.23 23.50 -3.01
C ARG A 114 17.77 22.18 -2.41
N LEU A 115 18.21 21.83 -1.21
CA LEU A 115 17.80 20.59 -0.57
C LEU A 115 16.44 20.77 0.09
N VAL A 116 15.48 19.93 -0.28
CA VAL A 116 14.14 19.91 0.32
C VAL A 116 14.01 18.68 1.20
N ILE A 117 13.56 18.88 2.44
CA ILE A 117 13.12 17.79 3.31
C ILE A 117 11.67 18.04 3.61
N ASP A 118 10.81 17.11 3.24
CA ASP A 118 9.37 17.26 3.39
C ASP A 118 8.80 16.15 4.26
N CYS A 119 8.09 16.58 5.30
CA CYS A 119 7.53 15.70 6.31
C CYS A 119 6.01 15.84 6.32
N VAL A 120 5.29 14.80 5.90
CA VAL A 120 3.85 14.66 6.13
C VAL A 120 3.67 14.11 7.54
N LEU A 121 3.18 14.96 8.44
CA LEU A 121 3.08 14.68 9.86
C LEU A 121 1.71 14.16 10.26
N PHE A 122 0.66 14.51 9.52
CA PHE A 122 -0.71 14.08 9.81
C PHE A 122 -1.53 14.11 8.52
N GLY A 123 -1.82 12.96 7.90
CA GLY A 123 -2.56 12.85 6.65
C GLY A 123 -3.73 11.86 6.69
N PRO A 124 -4.87 12.18 7.33
CA PRO A 124 -6.07 11.34 7.27
C PRO A 124 -6.62 11.27 5.83
N SER A 125 -7.13 10.10 5.47
CA SER A 125 -7.70 9.86 4.15
C SER A 125 -8.84 8.87 4.18
N LEU A 126 -9.66 8.89 3.13
CA LEU A 126 -10.45 7.74 2.72
C LEU A 126 -9.62 6.93 1.74
N THR A 127 -9.41 5.66 2.08
CA THR A 127 -8.61 4.74 1.29
C THR A 127 -9.48 3.61 0.78
N ARG A 128 -9.49 3.44 -0.55
CA ARG A 128 -10.07 2.28 -1.19
C ARG A 128 -8.98 1.23 -1.38
N TYR A 129 -9.14 0.13 -0.69
CA TYR A 129 -8.30 -1.06 -0.80
C TYR A 129 -8.93 -2.01 -1.81
N LYS A 130 -8.13 -2.57 -2.70
CA LYS A 130 -8.55 -3.61 -3.64
C LYS A 130 -7.49 -4.68 -3.69
N PHE A 131 -7.84 -5.87 -3.24
CA PHE A 131 -7.00 -7.05 -3.26
C PHE A 131 -7.53 -8.06 -4.29
N ASN A 132 -6.63 -8.74 -4.96
CA ASN A 132 -6.92 -9.84 -5.86
C ASN A 132 -5.85 -10.92 -5.71
N ALA A 133 -6.25 -12.15 -5.40
CA ALA A 133 -5.35 -13.30 -5.36
C ALA A 133 -5.79 -14.37 -6.35
N LYS A 134 -4.80 -15.04 -6.93
CA LYS A 134 -4.98 -16.16 -7.85
C LYS A 134 -4.00 -17.26 -7.49
N LEU A 135 -4.52 -18.48 -7.37
CA LEU A 135 -3.72 -19.68 -7.22
C LEU A 135 -3.67 -20.41 -8.58
N ASP A 136 -2.47 -20.65 -9.08
CA ASP A 136 -2.22 -21.41 -10.30
C ASP A 136 -1.66 -22.81 -9.94
N GLY A 137 -2.43 -23.84 -10.28
CA GLY A 137 -2.11 -25.25 -10.05
C GLY A 137 -3.24 -25.99 -9.31
N ASP A 138 -3.64 -27.16 -9.82
CA ASP A 138 -4.61 -28.03 -9.12
C ASP A 138 -3.84 -28.87 -8.09
N ILE A 139 -3.96 -28.48 -6.81
CA ILE A 139 -3.38 -29.24 -5.70
C ILE A 139 -4.49 -30.05 -5.03
N SER A 140 -4.49 -31.35 -5.30
CA SER A 140 -5.42 -32.29 -4.66
C SER A 140 -5.24 -32.28 -3.13
N GLY A 141 -6.24 -31.75 -2.42
CA GLY A 141 -6.29 -31.72 -0.95
C GLY A 141 -6.01 -30.36 -0.31
N LEU A 142 -5.66 -29.32 -1.09
CA LEU A 142 -5.54 -27.95 -0.62
C LEU A 142 -6.85 -27.20 -0.89
N ASP A 143 -7.50 -26.65 0.16
CA ASP A 143 -8.65 -25.78 -0.03
C ASP A 143 -8.16 -24.38 -0.44
N GLU A 144 -8.36 -24.01 -1.70
CA GLU A 144 -7.98 -22.69 -2.22
C GLU A 144 -8.60 -21.55 -1.39
N ASN A 145 -9.81 -21.76 -0.85
CA ASN A 145 -10.47 -20.76 -0.03
C ASN A 145 -9.74 -20.55 1.29
N GLU A 146 -9.24 -21.63 1.92
CA GLU A 146 -8.43 -21.52 3.15
C GLU A 146 -7.16 -20.70 2.90
N VAL A 147 -6.48 -20.96 1.78
CA VAL A 147 -5.30 -20.19 1.38
C VAL A 147 -5.65 -18.71 1.20
N PHE A 148 -6.72 -18.40 0.48
CA PHE A 148 -7.13 -17.01 0.27
C PHE A 148 -7.51 -16.31 1.58
N GLN A 149 -8.26 -16.98 2.47
CA GLN A 149 -8.62 -16.42 3.77
C GLN A 149 -7.38 -16.11 4.62
N LYS A 150 -6.40 -17.02 4.66
CA LYS A 150 -5.14 -16.81 5.41
C LYS A 150 -4.31 -15.66 4.85
N VAL A 151 -4.29 -15.50 3.53
CA VAL A 151 -3.63 -14.35 2.88
C VAL A 151 -4.35 -13.04 3.22
N ILE A 152 -5.68 -13.03 3.22
CA ILE A 152 -6.49 -11.87 3.62
C ILE A 152 -6.25 -11.52 5.09
N GLU A 153 -6.22 -12.51 6.00
CA GLU A 153 -5.89 -12.33 7.41
C GLU A 153 -4.52 -11.68 7.58
N ALA A 154 -3.49 -12.18 6.88
CA ALA A 154 -2.14 -11.61 6.95
C ALA A 154 -2.08 -10.16 6.44
N ILE A 155 -2.95 -9.77 5.49
CA ILE A 155 -3.07 -8.38 5.02
C ILE A 155 -3.78 -7.52 6.08
N LYS A 156 -4.85 -8.02 6.71
CA LYS A 156 -5.53 -7.33 7.82
C LYS A 156 -4.59 -7.01 8.97
N ASP A 157 -3.73 -7.96 9.34
CA ASP A 157 -2.74 -7.77 10.40
C ASP A 157 -1.73 -6.65 10.08
N LYS A 158 -1.46 -6.39 8.80
CA LYS A 158 -0.53 -5.34 8.37
C LYS A 158 -1.17 -3.97 8.21
N PHE A 159 -2.45 -3.91 7.85
CA PHE A 159 -3.15 -2.65 7.59
C PHE A 159 -4.27 -2.46 8.62
N PRO A 160 -4.02 -1.71 9.71
CA PRO A 160 -5.05 -1.49 10.73
C PRO A 160 -6.26 -0.75 10.13
N GLY A 161 -7.47 -1.14 10.54
CA GLY A 161 -8.72 -0.48 10.14
C GLY A 161 -9.37 -1.00 8.86
N ILE A 162 -8.89 -2.11 8.29
CA ILE A 162 -9.53 -2.79 7.15
C ILE A 162 -10.40 -3.98 7.60
N ASP A 163 -10.90 -3.97 8.84
CA ASP A 163 -11.68 -5.06 9.45
C ASP A 163 -12.92 -5.45 8.61
N GLY A 164 -13.43 -4.52 7.80
CA GLY A 164 -14.52 -4.73 6.85
C GLY A 164 -14.16 -5.50 5.57
N ILE A 165 -12.89 -5.90 5.36
CA ILE A 165 -12.55 -6.90 4.34
C ILE A 165 -13.02 -8.26 4.86
N THR A 166 -14.31 -8.57 4.84
CA THR A 166 -14.79 -9.88 5.29
C THR A 166 -14.57 -10.91 4.19
N GLY A 167 -14.16 -12.12 4.58
CA GLY A 167 -14.15 -13.28 3.72
C GLY A 167 -15.55 -13.75 3.30
N ASP A 168 -16.58 -13.20 3.94
CA ASP A 168 -17.95 -13.73 3.97
C ASP A 168 -18.92 -13.04 3.01
N GLU A 169 -18.62 -11.82 2.52
CA GLU A 169 -19.43 -11.17 1.50
C GLU A 169 -18.85 -11.41 0.10
N GLY A 170 -19.18 -12.57 -0.44
CA GLY A 170 -19.02 -12.85 -1.86
C GLY A 170 -17.59 -13.14 -2.28
N ILE A 171 -17.13 -14.36 -1.98
CA ILE A 171 -16.20 -15.07 -2.86
C ILE A 171 -16.94 -15.34 -4.19
N GLU A 172 -17.26 -14.31 -4.96
CA GLU A 172 -17.56 -14.48 -6.37
C GLU A 172 -16.26 -14.96 -7.00
N LYS A 173 -16.18 -16.28 -7.22
CA LYS A 173 -15.22 -16.99 -8.09
C LYS A 173 -14.17 -16.04 -8.71
N LYS A 174 -13.01 -15.91 -8.05
CA LYS A 174 -11.72 -15.25 -8.45
C LYS A 174 -11.10 -14.27 -7.43
N GLY A 175 -11.21 -14.48 -6.12
CA GLY A 175 -10.28 -13.89 -5.13
C GLY A 175 -10.19 -12.36 -5.06
N VAL A 176 -11.14 -11.61 -5.61
CA VAL A 176 -11.17 -10.14 -5.58
C VAL A 176 -11.95 -9.64 -4.37
N GLN A 177 -11.35 -8.78 -3.56
CA GLN A 177 -12.01 -8.09 -2.45
C GLN A 177 -11.73 -6.59 -2.50
N SER A 178 -12.70 -5.75 -2.14
CA SER A 178 -12.51 -4.31 -2.04
C SER A 178 -13.25 -3.74 -0.83
N VAL A 179 -12.58 -2.87 -0.09
CA VAL A 179 -13.15 -2.13 1.04
C VAL A 179 -12.76 -0.67 0.95
N THR A 180 -13.58 0.22 1.50
CA THR A 180 -13.18 1.60 1.77
C THR A 180 -13.10 1.80 3.27
N ALA A 181 -11.97 2.30 3.76
CA ALA A 181 -11.77 2.57 5.18
C ALA A 181 -10.99 3.86 5.39
N VAL A 182 -10.91 4.32 6.64
CA VAL A 182 -10.05 5.42 7.01
C VAL A 182 -8.60 4.94 6.88
N GLY A 183 -7.80 5.71 6.14
CA GLY A 183 -6.37 5.49 5.98
C GLY A 183 -5.57 6.67 6.49
N PHE A 184 -4.27 6.48 6.58
CA PHE A 184 -3.39 7.49 7.12
C PHE A 184 -2.06 7.55 6.37
N ARG A 185 -1.65 8.76 5.98
CA ARG A 185 -0.36 9.04 5.35
C ARG A 185 0.59 9.70 6.34
N TYR A 186 1.78 9.13 6.45
CA TYR A 186 2.96 9.72 7.07
C TYR A 186 4.15 9.43 6.16
N ASN A 187 4.95 10.43 5.82
CA ASN A 187 6.18 10.21 5.06
C ASN A 187 7.22 11.29 5.34
N ILE A 188 8.48 10.91 5.20
CA ILE A 188 9.61 11.83 5.10
C ILE A 188 10.17 11.64 3.69
N SER A 189 10.34 12.73 2.96
CA SER A 189 10.91 12.71 1.62
C SER A 189 12.04 13.72 1.49
N ILE A 190 13.02 13.39 0.65
CA ILE A 190 14.17 14.24 0.35
C ILE A 190 14.10 14.56 -1.13
N GLY A 191 14.16 15.85 -1.47
CA GLY A 191 14.06 16.35 -2.83
C GLY A 191 15.10 17.42 -3.14
N TYR A 192 15.16 17.79 -4.41
CA TYR A 192 16.01 18.88 -4.90
C TYR A 192 15.15 19.93 -5.60
N ARG A 193 15.37 21.20 -5.26
CA ARG A 193 14.73 22.37 -5.87
C ARG A 193 15.66 22.96 -6.93
N PHE A 194 15.15 23.05 -8.16
CA PHE A 194 15.82 23.68 -9.30
C PHE A 194 15.51 25.18 -9.39
#